data_AF-K3XUE0-F1
#
_entry.id   AF-K3XUE0-F1
#
_cell.length_a   1.000
_cell.length_b   1.000
_cell.length_c   1.000
_cell.angle_alpha   90.00
_cell.angle_beta   90.00
_cell.angle_gamma   90.00
#
_symmetry.space_group_name_H-M   'P 1'
#
loop_
_entity.id
_entity.type
_entity.pdbx_description
1 polymer ?
#
loop_
_entity_poly.entity_id
_entity_poly.type
_entity_poly.pdbx_seq_one_letter_code
_entity_poly.pdbx_strand_id
1 'polypeptide(L)' 'MTRVGTEGSRTVLGTMRGVVAEEGLVGLYRGIGPRVLHSACFAAIGYCAFETARLAILQLYLEGCQRKAAAQHSTALP' A
#
# COMPACT_ATOMS: atom_id res chain seq x y z
N MET A 1 23.42 3.46 12.56
CA MET A 1 22.98 4.42 13.60
C MET A 1 23.20 5.81 13.03
N THR A 2 22.15 6.56 12.72
CA THR A 2 22.17 7.79 11.90
C THR A 2 23.12 8.85 12.45
N ARG A 3 24.15 9.23 11.67
CA ARG A 3 25.03 10.37 12.00
C ARG A 3 24.18 11.64 11.91
N VAL A 4 23.91 12.25 13.06
CA VAL A 4 23.34 13.59 13.12
C VAL A 4 24.44 14.53 12.64
N GLY A 5 24.33 15.02 11.41
CA GLY A 5 25.24 16.03 10.87
C GLY A 5 25.01 17.37 11.59
N THR A 6 25.70 17.58 12.70
CA THR A 6 25.54 18.79 13.52
C THR A 6 26.42 19.96 13.10
N GLU A 7 27.28 19.85 12.08
CA GLU A 7 28.29 20.89 11.81
C GLU A 7 28.43 21.32 10.34
N GLY A 8 27.33 21.41 9.60
CA GLY A 8 27.35 21.84 8.19
C GLY A 8 26.14 22.69 7.79
N SER A 9 26.12 23.96 8.20
CA SER A 9 25.16 25.01 7.82
C SER A 9 23.70 24.77 8.27
N ARG A 10 23.09 25.78 8.92
CA ARG A 10 21.70 25.77 9.43
C ARG A 10 20.61 25.67 8.35
N THR A 11 20.96 25.32 7.12
CA THR A 11 20.09 25.34 5.95
C THR A 11 20.08 23.98 5.25
N VAL A 12 18.89 23.55 4.80
CA VAL A 12 18.70 22.28 4.07
C VAL A 12 19.64 22.17 2.86
N LEU A 13 19.86 23.29 2.15
CA LEU A 13 20.81 23.36 1.04
C LEU A 13 22.26 23.10 1.48
N GLY A 14 22.67 23.58 2.66
CA GLY A 14 24.01 23.36 3.17
C GLY A 14 24.27 21.89 3.49
N THR A 15 23.28 21.22 4.10
CA THR A 15 23.33 19.78 4.33
C THR A 15 23.35 19.00 3.01
N MET A 16 22.51 19.35 2.03
CA MET A 16 22.52 18.72 0.71
C MET A 16 23.87 18.87 0.01
N ARG A 17 24.48 20.07 0.04
CA ARG A 17 25.81 20.31 -0.52
C ARG A 17 26.89 19.48 0.16
N GLY A 18 26.84 19.35 1.48
CA GLY A 18 27.75 18.47 2.23
C GLY A 18 27.62 17.01 1.81
N VAL A 19 26.40 16.48 1.72
CA VAL A 19 26.15 15.10 1.28
C VAL A 19 26.65 14.86 -0.15
N VAL A 20 26.41 15.80 -1.06
CA VAL A 20 26.89 15.68 -2.46
C VAL A 20 28.41 15.75 -2.53
N ALA A 21 29.07 16.56 -1.70
CA ALA A 21 30.53 16.66 -1.68
C ALA A 21 31.19 15.36 -1.17
N GLU A 22 30.60 14.69 -0.18
CA GLU A 22 31.15 13.49 0.46
C GLU A 22 30.76 12.18 -0.25
N GLU A 23 29.50 12.04 -0.65
CA GLU A 23 28.92 10.78 -1.16
C GLU A 23 28.48 10.87 -2.63
N GLY A 24 28.61 12.04 -3.25
CA GLY A 24 28.13 12.31 -4.60
C GLY A 24 26.60 12.36 -4.69
N LEU A 25 26.09 12.43 -5.93
CA LEU A 25 24.65 12.43 -6.19
C LEU A 25 23.98 11.14 -5.69
N VAL A 26 24.65 9.99 -5.79
CA VAL A 26 24.11 8.69 -5.38
C VAL A 26 23.75 8.66 -3.89
N GLY A 27 24.50 9.34 -3.03
CA GLY A 27 24.18 9.47 -1.60
C GLY A 27 22.79 10.09 -1.34
N LEU A 28 22.36 11.03 -2.19
CA LEU A 28 21.05 11.66 -2.08
C LEU A 28 19.89 10.73 -2.49
N TYR A 29 20.12 9.81 -3.42
CA TYR A 29 19.08 8.91 -3.98
C TYR A 29 19.04 7.52 -3.31
N ARG A 30 20.02 7.15 -2.48
CA ARG A 30 20.13 5.83 -1.84
C ARG A 30 18.89 5.43 -1.01
N GLY A 31 18.10 6.39 -0.53
CA GLY A 31 16.86 6.16 0.22
C GLY A 31 15.60 5.90 -0.60
N ILE A 32 15.64 6.10 -1.92
CA ILE A 32 14.43 5.99 -2.78
C ILE A 32 14.00 4.54 -2.94
N GLY A 33 14.93 3.61 -3.16
CA GLY A 33 14.60 2.18 -3.32
C GLY A 33 13.77 1.61 -2.16
N PRO A 34 14.23 1.74 -0.90
CA PRO A 34 13.47 1.31 0.27
C PRO A 34 12.10 2.01 0.40
N ARG A 35 12.00 3.29 0.04
CA ARG A 35 10.73 4.04 0.07
C ARG A 35 9.74 3.52 -0.98
N VAL A 36 10.21 3.24 -2.19
CA VAL A 36 9.39 2.67 -3.26
C VAL A 36 8.91 1.28 -2.87
N LEU A 37 9.81 0.44 -2.35
CA LEU A 37 9.45 -0.88 -1.85
C LEU A 37 8.37 -0.81 -0.76
N HIS A 38 8.55 0.08 0.23
CA HIS A 38 7.56 0.30 1.26
C HIS A 38 6.19 0.70 0.67
N SER A 39 6.17 1.64 -0.28
CA SER A 39 4.94 2.07 -0.94
C SER A 39 4.27 0.92 -1.71
N ALA A 40 5.04 0.08 -2.39
CA ALA A 40 4.54 -1.06 -3.13
C ALA A 40 3.93 -2.12 -2.19
N CYS A 41 4.61 -2.45 -1.08
CA CYS A 41 4.10 -3.37 -0.07
C CYS A 41 2.79 -2.85 0.55
N PHE A 42 2.74 -1.55 0.89
CA PHE A 42 1.55 -0.94 1.46
C PHE A 42 0.35 -1.01 0.50
N ALA A 43 0.57 -0.68 -0.77
CA ALA A 43 -0.46 -0.78 -1.81
C ALA A 43 -0.93 -2.23 -2.02
N ALA A 44 0.00 -3.20 -2.04
CA ALA A 44 -0.32 -4.61 -2.23
C ALA A 44 -1.22 -5.15 -1.11
N ILE A 45 -0.91 -4.84 0.15
CA ILE A 45 -1.74 -5.24 1.30
C ILE A 45 -3.13 -4.62 1.21
N GLY A 46 -3.21 -3.32 0.93
CA GLY A 46 -4.48 -2.63 0.76
C GLY A 46 -5.33 -3.23 -0.36
N TYR A 47 -4.72 -3.56 -1.48
CA TYR A 47 -5.40 -4.19 -2.62
C TYR A 47 -5.88 -5.62 -2.29
N CYS A 48 -5.04 -6.44 -1.65
CA CYS A 48 -5.44 -7.78 -1.21
C CYS A 48 -6.62 -7.75 -0.23
N ALA A 49 -6.60 -6.81 0.73
CA ALA A 49 -7.70 -6.64 1.67
C ALA A 49 -9.00 -6.22 0.96
N PHE A 50 -8.91 -5.28 0.03
CA PHE A 50 -10.04 -4.83 -0.78
C PHE A 50 -10.65 -5.97 -1.60
N GLU A 51 -9.83 -6.71 -2.35
CA GLU A 51 -10.32 -7.83 -3.18
C GLU A 51 -10.93 -8.94 -2.32
N THR A 52 -10.35 -9.24 -1.15
CA THR A 52 -10.92 -10.23 -0.22
C THR A 52 -12.31 -9.79 0.27
N ALA A 53 -12.45 -8.53 0.68
CA ALA A 53 -13.74 -7.99 1.12
C ALA A 53 -14.77 -7.98 -0.02
N ARG A 54 -14.34 -7.57 -1.23
CA ARG A 54 -15.18 -7.56 -2.43
C ARG A 54 -15.71 -8.96 -2.77
N LEU A 55 -14.84 -9.97 -2.72
CA LEU A 55 -15.23 -11.36 -2.97
C LEU A 55 -16.19 -11.89 -1.91
N ALA A 56 -15.94 -11.60 -0.62
CA ALA A 56 -16.83 -12.01 0.47
C ALA A 56 -18.23 -11.38 0.31
N ILE A 57 -18.31 -10.09 -0.01
CA ILE A 57 -19.58 -9.40 -0.25
C ILE A 57 -20.31 -10.02 -1.45
N LEU A 58 -19.58 -10.31 -2.53
CA LEU A 58 -20.16 -10.91 -3.73
C LEU A 58 -20.72 -12.31 -3.44
N GLN A 59 -20.01 -13.12 -2.65
CA GLN A 59 -20.49 -14.45 -2.24
C GLN A 59 -21.80 -14.35 -1.46
N LEU A 60 -21.88 -13.45 -0.46
CA LEU A 60 -23.10 -13.22 0.31
C LEU A 60 -24.27 -12.77 -0.58
N TYR A 61 -24.00 -11.92 -1.58
CA TYR A 61 -25.03 -11.48 -2.53
C TYR A 61 -25.56 -12.65 -3.37
N LEU A 62 -24.68 -13.49 -3.91
CA LEU A 62 -25.06 -14.65 -4.72
C LEU A 62 -25.86 -15.67 -3.90
N GLU A 63 -25.44 -15.99 -2.68
CA GLU A 63 -26.18 -16.88 -1.78
C GLU A 63 -27.60 -16.35 -1.49
N GLY A 64 -27.74 -15.03 -1.33
CA GLY A 64 -29.04 -14.38 -1.19
C GLY A 64 -29.95 -14.59 -2.40
N CYS A 65 -29.41 -14.47 -3.62
CA CYS A 65 -30.15 -14.74 -4.86
C CYS A 65 -30.55 -16.20 -5.00
N GLN A 66 -29.64 -17.14 -4.70
CA GLN A 66 -29.92 -18.58 -4.73
C GLN A 66 -31.03 -18.96 -3.75
N ARG A 67 -30.99 -18.41 -2.55
CA ARG A 67 -32.01 -18.65 -1.52
C ARG A 67 -33.39 -18.14 -1.93
N LYS A 68 -33.47 -16.98 -2.58
CA LYS A 68 -34.72 -16.45 -3.15
C LYS A 68 -35.24 -17.34 -4.28
N ALA A 69 -34.36 -17.79 -5.18
CA ALA A 69 -34.73 -18.69 -6.26
C ALA A 69 -35.25 -20.05 -5.76
N ALA A 70 -34.61 -20.63 -4.74
CA ALA A 70 -35.03 -21.89 -4.12
C ALA A 70 -36.37 -21.77 -3.38
N ALA A 71 -36.60 -20.66 -2.68
CA ALA A 71 -37.88 -20.40 -1.99
C ALA A 71 -39.05 -20.25 -2.98
N GLN A 72 -38.80 -19.67 -4.16
CA GLN A 72 -39.81 -19.48 -5.21
C GLN A 72 -40.16 -20.77 -5.96
N HIS A 73 -39.25 -21.75 -6.03
CA HIS A 73 -39.51 -23.06 -6.62
C HIS A 73 -40.34 -23.98 -5.67
N SER A 74 -40.22 -23.80 -4.36
CA SER A 74 -40.98 -24.60 -3.37
C SER A 74 -42.41 -24.11 -3.14
N THR A 75 -42.74 -22.85 -3.43
CA THR A 75 -44.10 -22.29 -3.30
C THR A 75 -44.97 -22.48 -4.55
N ALA A 76 -44.40 -23.00 -5.64
CA ALA A 76 -45.09 -23.21 -6.92
C ALA A 76 -45.66 -24.63 -7.11
N LEU A 77 -45.62 -25.51 -6.09
CA LEU A 77 -46.14 -26.88 -6.19
C LEU A 77 -47.47 -27.03 -5.42
N PRO A 78 -48.61 -27.31 -6.10
CA PRO A 78 -49.90 -27.63 -5.49
C PRO A 78 -49.96 -29.06 -4.91
#